data_AF-A0A935ZEX4-F1
#
_entry.id   AF-A0A935ZEX4-F1
#
_cell.length_a   1.000
_cell.length_b   1.000
_cell.length_c   1.000
_cell.angle_alpha   90.00
_cell.angle_beta   90.00
_cell.angle_gamma   90.00
#
_symmetry.space_group_name_H-M   'P 1'
#
loop_
_entity.id
_entity.type
_entity.pdbx_description
1 polymer ?
#
loop_
_entity_poly.entity_id
_entity_poly.type
_entity_poly.pdbx_seq_one_letter_code
_entity_poly.pdbx_strand_id
1 'polypeptide(L)'
;MTDPKEGGPMGEGVPAPRKSQVAAPVPTEDGFMSTQAKMSLADIALALRDEQLEAKVVHYKADLATSPELDAITAQVVRELQSLKAQRAPASEARPSDRAQLEIELIQSLKEMLGRLFRPEKLATLFERKLAEVAKRFARVFFESELHDKIRGSSGESKTMRFAEQALYQLFVKNEESLLKQLAAFEYASKDIEKRARDELLEHVTELRNGFLARTTPELNILVRFLNEVLSTFFTKELPPVVGELAWEVVKEARLADTGPREGYKIPAESFPKFRHSFEKRFLQRLVPFAEDEMLKRVRESKGSFRAETIRFVADPLIFSDVCEVICDAVYDSLYNDGFLDLPSDWRARLQAAVP
;
A
#
# COMPACT_ATOMS: atom_id res chain seq x y z
N MET A 1 -42.34 -32.78 12.17
CA MET A 1 -41.25 -33.69 11.76
C MET A 1 -40.96 -33.40 10.30
N THR A 2 -40.00 -32.49 10.08
CA THR A 2 -38.72 -32.68 9.33
C THR A 2 -38.91 -32.77 7.82
N ASP A 3 -38.27 -32.01 6.92
CA ASP A 3 -37.39 -30.83 6.89
C ASP A 3 -37.25 -30.51 5.38
N PRO A 4 -37.25 -29.25 4.91
CA PRO A 4 -36.84 -28.91 3.54
C PRO A 4 -35.33 -28.63 3.48
N LYS A 5 -34.64 -29.30 2.55
CA LYS A 5 -33.20 -29.17 2.30
C LYS A 5 -32.80 -27.75 1.87
N GLU A 6 -32.06 -27.12 2.79
CA GLU A 6 -30.94 -26.19 2.69
C GLU A 6 -30.58 -25.56 1.33
N GLY A 7 -30.50 -24.23 1.39
CA GLY A 7 -30.09 -23.32 0.35
C GLY A 7 -28.60 -23.39 0.02
N GLY A 8 -28.29 -23.08 -1.24
CA GLY A 8 -26.92 -22.92 -1.72
C GLY A 8 -26.24 -21.71 -1.10
N PRO A 9 -24.90 -21.75 -0.93
CA PRO A 9 -24.17 -20.71 -0.25
C PRO A 9 -24.17 -19.43 -1.09
N MET A 10 -24.69 -18.37 -0.49
CA MET A 10 -24.55 -17.01 -0.96
C MET A 10 -23.07 -16.65 -1.01
N GLY A 11 -22.68 -15.94 -2.08
CA GLY A 11 -21.33 -15.49 -2.33
C GLY A 11 -20.73 -14.81 -1.11
N GLU A 12 -19.49 -15.20 -0.80
CA GLU A 12 -18.66 -14.64 0.24
C GLU A 12 -18.62 -13.12 0.11
N GLY A 13 -19.16 -12.44 1.13
CA GLY A 13 -19.04 -11.00 1.25
C GLY A 13 -17.56 -10.63 1.34
N VAL A 14 -17.14 -9.74 0.44
CA VAL A 14 -15.86 -9.04 0.54
C VAL A 14 -15.74 -8.48 1.97
N PRO A 15 -14.70 -8.84 2.73
CA PRO A 15 -14.55 -8.32 4.08
C PRO A 15 -14.38 -6.80 4.00
N ALA A 16 -15.26 -6.07 4.67
CA ALA A 16 -15.14 -4.62 4.77
C ALA A 16 -13.77 -4.27 5.38
N PRO A 17 -13.03 -3.28 4.83
CA PRO A 17 -11.75 -2.87 5.40
C PRO A 17 -11.97 -2.45 6.85
N ARG A 18 -11.22 -3.07 7.78
CA ARG A 18 -11.22 -2.66 9.19
C ARG A 18 -10.74 -1.22 9.23
N LYS A 19 -11.55 -0.34 9.81
CA LYS A 19 -11.23 1.08 9.98
C LYS A 19 -10.00 1.19 10.87
N SER A 20 -8.86 1.59 10.31
CA SER A 20 -7.72 2.02 11.11
C SER A 20 -8.22 3.14 12.05
N GLN A 21 -8.15 2.92 13.37
CA GLN A 21 -8.84 3.72 14.40
C GLN A 21 -8.16 5.07 14.69
N VAL A 22 -7.01 5.36 14.05
CA VAL A 22 -6.28 6.61 14.25
C VAL A 22 -6.69 7.58 13.15
N ALA A 23 -7.33 8.69 13.53
CA ALA A 23 -7.65 9.76 12.60
C ALA A 23 -6.35 10.31 11.98
N ALA A 24 -6.25 10.29 10.66
CA ALA A 24 -5.11 10.84 9.95
C ALA A 24 -4.98 12.34 10.24
N PRO A 25 -3.76 12.86 10.45
CA PRO A 25 -3.55 14.27 10.66
C PRO A 25 -3.95 15.04 9.40
N VAL A 26 -4.69 16.14 9.57
CA VAL A 26 -5.21 16.94 8.47
C VAL A 26 -4.39 18.24 8.34
N PRO A 27 -3.99 18.64 7.12
CA PRO A 27 -3.38 19.95 6.89
C PRO A 27 -4.32 21.10 7.32
N THR A 28 -3.75 22.23 7.71
CA THR A 28 -4.54 23.47 7.87
C THR A 28 -5.19 23.88 6.54
N GLU A 29 -6.17 24.79 6.58
CA GLU A 29 -6.77 25.34 5.33
C GLU A 29 -5.71 26.03 4.46
N ASP A 30 -4.74 26.66 5.10
CA ASP A 30 -3.56 27.24 4.45
C ASP A 30 -2.55 26.20 3.97
N GLY A 31 -2.81 24.90 4.17
CA GLY A 31 -2.01 23.79 3.68
C GLY A 31 -0.70 23.59 4.42
N PHE A 32 -0.66 23.72 5.75
CA PHE A 32 0.54 23.46 6.56
C PHE A 32 0.32 22.29 7.52
N MET A 33 1.39 21.54 7.81
CA MET A 33 1.44 20.49 8.83
C MET A 33 2.65 20.66 9.76
N SER A 34 2.48 20.32 11.03
CA SER A 34 3.59 20.31 12.00
C SER A 34 4.49 19.09 11.78
N THR A 35 5.74 19.15 12.24
CA THR A 35 6.67 18.01 12.17
C THR A 35 6.10 16.77 12.86
N GLN A 36 5.44 16.94 14.01
CA GLN A 36 4.79 15.84 14.72
C GLN A 36 3.66 15.21 13.89
N ALA A 37 2.86 16.04 13.20
CA ALA A 37 1.80 15.57 12.32
C ALA A 37 2.36 14.75 11.15
N LYS A 38 3.48 15.18 10.55
CA LYS A 38 4.14 14.45 9.45
C LYS A 38 4.71 13.10 9.90
N MET A 39 5.27 13.02 11.11
CA MET A 39 5.74 11.75 11.68
C MET A 39 4.57 10.80 11.97
N SER A 40 3.49 11.31 12.54
CA SER A 40 2.25 10.54 12.71
C SER A 40 1.70 10.04 11.37
N LEU A 41 1.75 10.87 10.32
CA LEU A 41 1.33 10.49 8.98
C LEU A 41 2.20 9.35 8.41
N ALA A 42 3.51 9.37 8.65
CA ALA A 42 4.42 8.29 8.29
C ALA A 42 4.10 6.99 9.04
N ASP A 43 3.79 7.06 10.33
CA ASP A 43 3.42 5.90 11.14
C ASP A 43 2.08 5.29 10.68
N ILE A 44 1.09 6.13 10.32
CA ILE A 44 -0.19 5.67 9.77
C ILE A 44 0.00 5.03 8.39
N ALA A 45 0.82 5.62 7.53
CA ALA A 45 1.15 5.04 6.23
C ALA A 45 1.83 3.66 6.36
N LEU A 46 2.71 3.49 7.35
CA LEU A 46 3.32 2.20 7.67
C LEU A 46 2.28 1.19 8.17
N ALA A 47 1.35 1.61 9.05
CA ALA A 47 0.28 0.75 9.53
C ALA A 47 -0.64 0.29 8.38
N LEU A 48 -1.01 1.18 7.46
CA LEU A 48 -1.77 0.83 6.25
C LEU A 48 -1.01 -0.17 5.38
N ARG A 49 0.30 0.00 5.22
CA ARG A 49 1.15 -0.93 4.47
C ARG A 49 1.15 -2.32 5.11
N ASP A 50 1.27 -2.39 6.43
CA ASP A 50 1.21 -3.65 7.16
C ASP A 50 -0.19 -4.30 7.04
N GLU A 51 -1.27 -3.53 7.17
CA GLU A 51 -2.65 -4.00 6.94
C GLU A 51 -2.86 -4.54 5.52
N GLN A 52 -2.36 -3.84 4.49
CA GLN A 52 -2.43 -4.28 3.09
C GLN A 52 -1.70 -5.61 2.86
N LEU A 53 -0.53 -5.78 3.48
CA LEU A 53 0.22 -7.04 3.43
C LEU A 53 -0.50 -8.18 4.15
N GLU A 54 -1.04 -7.93 5.34
CA GLU A 54 -1.83 -8.92 6.08
C GLU A 54 -3.09 -9.33 5.31
N ALA A 55 -3.80 -8.38 4.70
CA ALA A 55 -4.97 -8.66 3.87
C ALA A 55 -4.60 -9.56 2.68
N LYS A 56 -3.50 -9.25 1.97
CA LYS A 56 -2.97 -10.10 0.89
C LYS A 56 -2.63 -11.51 1.39
N VAL A 57 -2.07 -11.64 2.60
CA VAL A 57 -1.78 -12.94 3.23
C VAL A 57 -3.06 -13.72 3.54
N VAL A 58 -4.10 -13.07 4.07
CA VAL A 58 -5.39 -13.73 4.37
C VAL A 58 -6.04 -14.25 3.10
N HIS A 59 -6.10 -13.44 2.04
CA HIS A 59 -6.64 -13.87 0.75
C HIS A 59 -5.84 -15.03 0.15
N TYR A 60 -4.51 -14.91 0.09
CA TYR A 60 -3.65 -15.97 -0.42
C TYR A 60 -3.77 -17.29 0.36
N LYS A 61 -3.89 -17.24 1.70
CA LYS A 61 -4.11 -18.43 2.53
C LYS A 61 -5.50 -19.03 2.35
N ALA A 62 -6.52 -18.21 2.10
CA ALA A 62 -7.85 -18.69 1.77
C ALA A 62 -7.86 -19.44 0.42
N ASP A 63 -7.15 -18.90 -0.59
CA ASP A 63 -7.01 -19.54 -1.90
C ASP A 63 -6.17 -20.83 -1.85
N LEU A 64 -5.21 -20.90 -0.92
CA LEU A 64 -4.37 -22.08 -0.67
C LEU A 64 -4.99 -23.13 0.26
N ALA A 65 -6.17 -22.89 0.84
CA ALA A 65 -6.80 -23.82 1.75
C ALA A 65 -7.18 -25.12 1.01
N THR A 66 -6.24 -26.07 0.97
CA THR A 66 -6.44 -27.42 0.47
C THR A 66 -6.83 -28.39 1.59
N SER A 67 -7.38 -29.56 1.21
CA SER A 67 -7.87 -30.61 2.11
C SER A 67 -6.97 -30.85 3.34
N PRO A 68 -7.54 -31.03 4.56
CA PRO A 68 -6.80 -31.20 5.82
C PRO A 68 -5.78 -32.35 5.83
N GLU A 69 -5.90 -33.29 4.90
CA GLU A 69 -4.95 -34.39 4.71
C GLU A 69 -3.58 -33.92 4.19
N LEU A 70 -3.55 -32.90 3.33
CA LEU A 70 -2.29 -32.34 2.79
C LEU A 70 -1.56 -31.48 3.83
N ASP A 71 -2.30 -30.82 4.72
CA ASP A 71 -1.74 -30.07 5.85
C ASP A 71 -1.11 -31.00 6.88
N ALA A 72 -1.70 -32.17 7.14
CA ALA A 72 -1.16 -33.16 8.06
C ALA A 72 0.19 -33.73 7.56
N ILE A 73 0.29 -34.01 6.26
CA ILE A 73 1.55 -34.48 5.63
C ILE A 73 2.60 -33.37 5.67
N THR A 74 2.22 -32.12 5.38
CA THR A 74 3.13 -30.97 5.43
C THR A 74 3.64 -30.71 6.85
N ALA A 75 2.77 -30.84 7.86
CA ALA A 75 3.15 -30.72 9.27
C ALA A 75 4.08 -31.85 9.76
N GLN A 76 4.04 -33.03 9.12
CA GLN A 76 4.97 -34.12 9.39
C GLN A 76 6.36 -33.83 8.79
N VAL A 77 6.41 -33.37 7.54
CA VAL A 77 7.66 -33.02 6.85
C VAL A 77 8.36 -31.82 7.51
N VAL A 78 7.59 -30.81 7.94
CA VAL A 78 8.15 -29.66 8.68
C VAL A 78 8.75 -30.09 10.02
N ARG A 79 8.13 -31.04 10.73
CA ARG A 79 8.68 -31.60 11.97
C ARG A 79 9.98 -32.39 11.72
N GLU A 80 10.06 -33.17 10.65
CA GLU A 80 11.29 -33.88 10.27
C GLU A 80 12.42 -32.92 9.85
N LEU A 81 12.09 -31.83 9.16
CA LEU A 81 13.09 -30.81 8.82
C LEU A 81 13.56 -30.03 10.05
N GLN A 82 12.67 -29.74 11.01
CA GLN A 82 13.04 -29.11 12.27
C GLN A 82 13.90 -30.03 13.14
N SER A 83 13.62 -31.34 13.17
CA SER A 83 14.42 -32.29 13.93
C SER A 83 15.83 -32.47 13.33
N LEU A 84 15.96 -32.44 12.01
CA LEU A 84 17.26 -32.42 11.32
C LEU A 84 18.05 -31.13 11.56
N LYS A 85 17.36 -29.98 11.63
CA LYS A 85 17.99 -28.69 11.98
C LYS A 85 18.45 -28.64 13.45
N ALA A 86 17.69 -29.24 14.37
CA ALA A 86 18.05 -29.33 15.79
C ALA A 86 19.25 -30.26 16.06
N GLN A 87 19.58 -31.17 15.14
CA GLN A 87 20.77 -32.02 15.20
C GLN A 87 22.05 -31.32 14.72
N ARG A 88 21.95 -30.13 14.11
CA ARG A 88 23.10 -29.24 13.89
C ARG A 88 23.37 -28.48 15.20
N ALA A 89 24.61 -28.56 15.66
CA ALA A 89 25.17 -28.08 16.93
C ALA A 89 24.61 -26.75 17.47
N PRO A 90 24.61 -26.53 18.81
CA PRO A 90 24.09 -25.31 19.41
C PRO A 90 24.85 -24.09 18.88
N ALA A 91 24.10 -23.02 18.60
CA ALA A 91 24.62 -21.73 18.20
C ALA A 91 25.67 -21.27 19.21
N SER A 92 26.94 -21.28 18.81
CA SER A 92 28.00 -20.73 19.63
C SER A 92 27.79 -19.21 19.72
N GLU A 93 27.70 -18.70 20.95
CA GLU A 93 27.58 -17.28 21.25
C GLU A 93 28.69 -16.51 20.52
N ALA A 94 28.31 -15.60 19.62
CA ALA A 94 29.27 -14.77 18.91
C ALA A 94 29.96 -13.81 19.88
N ARG A 95 31.28 -13.61 19.75
CA ARG A 95 31.99 -12.67 20.61
C ARG A 95 31.54 -11.24 20.29
N PRO A 96 31.58 -10.30 21.25
CA PRO A 96 31.20 -8.90 21.02
C PRO A 96 31.97 -8.23 19.86
N SER A 97 33.24 -8.62 19.63
CA SER A 97 34.07 -8.16 18.51
C SER A 97 33.51 -8.58 17.15
N ASP A 98 33.02 -9.81 17.05
CA ASP A 98 32.56 -10.40 15.80
C ASP A 98 31.20 -9.81 15.41
N ARG A 99 30.36 -9.52 16.41
CA ARG A 99 29.09 -8.81 16.24
C ARG A 99 29.27 -7.40 15.69
N ALA A 100 30.16 -6.61 16.31
CA ALA A 100 30.40 -5.23 15.88
C ALA A 100 30.96 -5.18 14.45
N GLN A 101 31.85 -6.11 14.11
CA GLN A 101 32.40 -6.23 12.77
C GLN A 101 31.34 -6.60 11.73
N LEU A 102 30.50 -7.59 12.02
CA LEU A 102 29.36 -7.96 11.15
C LEU A 102 28.39 -6.81 10.93
N GLU A 103 28.12 -6.02 11.98
CA GLU A 103 27.26 -4.85 11.87
C GLU A 103 27.86 -3.81 10.92
N ILE A 104 29.15 -3.51 11.05
CA ILE A 104 29.86 -2.59 10.15
C ILE A 104 29.81 -3.08 8.69
N GLU A 105 30.04 -4.37 8.47
CA GLU A 105 30.00 -4.98 7.14
C GLU A 105 28.60 -4.93 6.52
N LEU A 106 27.55 -5.22 7.29
CA LEU A 106 26.17 -5.11 6.85
C LEU A 106 25.78 -3.68 6.50
N ILE A 107 26.18 -2.70 7.33
CA ILE A 107 25.93 -1.28 7.09
C ILE A 107 26.61 -0.83 5.80
N GLN A 108 27.89 -1.16 5.64
CA GLN A 108 28.66 -0.77 4.46
C GLN A 108 28.10 -1.42 3.20
N SER A 109 27.78 -2.71 3.25
CA SER A 109 27.19 -3.44 2.12
C SER A 109 25.84 -2.83 1.73
N LEU A 110 24.92 -2.67 2.71
CA LEU A 110 23.60 -2.08 2.48
C LEU A 110 23.71 -0.67 1.89
N LYS A 111 24.60 0.17 2.43
CA LYS A 111 24.89 1.51 1.90
C LYS A 111 25.33 1.45 0.44
N GLU A 112 26.21 0.53 0.07
CA GLU A 112 26.69 0.39 -1.31
C GLU A 112 25.58 -0.05 -2.27
N MET A 113 24.74 -1.02 -1.89
CA MET A 113 23.61 -1.44 -2.71
C MET A 113 22.57 -0.35 -2.86
N LEU A 114 22.16 0.28 -1.76
CA LEU A 114 21.22 1.39 -1.81
C LEU A 114 21.79 2.57 -2.59
N GLY A 115 23.10 2.85 -2.48
CA GLY A 115 23.77 3.87 -3.27
C GLY A 115 23.81 3.57 -4.77
N ARG A 116 23.79 2.28 -5.17
CA ARG A 116 23.63 1.89 -6.58
C ARG A 116 22.22 2.13 -7.09
N LEU A 117 21.20 2.05 -6.23
CA LEU A 117 19.79 2.29 -6.55
C LEU A 117 19.42 3.78 -6.53
N PHE A 118 19.80 4.49 -5.47
CA PHE A 118 19.48 5.90 -5.22
C PHE A 118 20.69 6.78 -5.55
N ARG A 119 20.95 6.93 -6.85
CA ARG A 119 22.07 7.74 -7.33
C ARG A 119 21.70 9.23 -7.33
N PRO A 120 22.64 10.12 -6.96
CA PRO A 120 22.45 11.55 -7.15
C PRO A 120 22.14 11.87 -8.62
N GLU A 121 21.25 12.84 -8.83
CA GLU A 121 20.94 13.45 -10.14
C GLU A 121 20.32 12.53 -11.20
N LYS A 122 20.34 11.21 -11.01
CA LYS A 122 19.86 10.23 -11.98
C LYS A 122 18.97 9.18 -11.34
N LEU A 123 17.72 9.12 -11.79
CA LEU A 123 16.80 8.08 -11.40
C LEU A 123 17.23 6.73 -12.00
N ALA A 124 17.21 5.67 -11.20
CA ALA A 124 17.41 4.33 -11.74
C ALA A 124 16.24 3.95 -12.66
N THR A 125 16.52 3.25 -13.76
CA THR A 125 15.50 2.80 -14.73
C THR A 125 14.39 1.96 -14.08
N LEU A 126 14.74 1.22 -13.02
CA LEU A 126 13.76 0.50 -12.19
C LEU A 126 12.73 1.48 -11.58
N PHE A 127 13.21 2.58 -11.01
CA PHE A 127 12.35 3.58 -10.38
C PHE A 127 11.56 4.41 -11.39
N GLU A 128 12.09 4.68 -12.58
CA GLU A 128 11.31 5.32 -13.66
C GLU A 128 10.00 4.56 -13.95
N ARG A 129 10.10 3.23 -14.10
CA ARG A 129 8.94 2.36 -14.34
C ARG A 129 8.02 2.32 -13.13
N LYS A 130 8.58 2.29 -11.93
CA LYS A 130 7.84 2.22 -10.68
C LYS A 130 7.10 3.52 -10.36
N LEU A 131 7.64 4.68 -10.72
CA LEU A 131 6.92 5.96 -10.62
C LEU A 131 5.69 6.01 -11.52
N ALA A 132 5.73 5.40 -12.71
CA ALA A 132 4.53 5.27 -13.55
C ALA A 132 3.46 4.38 -12.90
N GLU A 133 3.86 3.34 -12.16
CA GLU A 133 2.94 2.51 -11.37
C GLU A 133 2.34 3.30 -10.20
N VAL A 134 3.17 4.06 -9.46
CA VAL A 134 2.73 4.97 -8.40
C VAL A 134 1.70 5.98 -8.94
N ALA A 135 1.95 6.60 -10.09
CA ALA A 135 1.03 7.56 -10.70
C ALA A 135 -0.35 6.94 -10.99
N LYS A 136 -0.39 5.68 -11.45
CA LYS A 136 -1.65 4.95 -11.66
C LYS A 136 -2.39 4.69 -10.36
N ARG A 137 -1.68 4.26 -9.31
CA ARG A 137 -2.27 4.03 -7.97
C ARG A 137 -2.79 5.33 -7.37
N PHE A 138 -2.01 6.40 -7.45
CA PHE A 138 -2.42 7.74 -7.03
C PHE A 138 -3.70 8.21 -7.74
N ALA A 139 -3.80 8.03 -9.07
CA ALA A 139 -5.01 8.34 -9.83
C ALA A 139 -6.22 7.52 -9.36
N ARG A 140 -6.02 6.23 -9.09
CA ARG A 140 -7.08 5.38 -8.52
C ARG A 140 -7.54 5.90 -7.16
N VAL A 141 -6.62 6.19 -6.25
CA VAL A 141 -6.95 6.72 -4.91
C VAL A 141 -7.66 8.08 -5.01
N PHE A 142 -7.26 8.93 -5.96
CA PHE A 142 -7.96 10.19 -6.24
C PHE A 142 -9.40 9.95 -6.68
N PHE A 143 -9.63 9.08 -7.67
CA PHE A 143 -10.98 8.80 -8.14
C PHE A 143 -11.85 8.12 -7.07
N GLU A 144 -11.30 7.16 -6.33
CA GLU A 144 -11.99 6.56 -5.18
C GLU A 144 -12.38 7.62 -4.14
N SER A 145 -11.50 8.59 -3.90
CA SER A 145 -11.81 9.71 -3.01
C SER A 145 -12.95 10.56 -3.59
N GLU A 146 -12.95 10.88 -4.89
CA GLU A 146 -13.98 11.68 -5.55
C GLU A 146 -15.36 11.02 -5.53
N LEU A 147 -15.41 9.70 -5.74
CA LEU A 147 -16.64 8.93 -5.73
C LEU A 147 -17.21 8.69 -4.32
N HIS A 148 -16.49 9.06 -3.26
CA HIS A 148 -16.99 8.95 -1.90
C HIS A 148 -17.82 10.17 -1.48
N ASP A 149 -18.90 9.98 -0.72
CA ASP A 149 -19.78 11.07 -0.28
C ASP A 149 -19.20 11.88 0.89
N LYS A 150 -18.20 11.33 1.58
CA LYS A 150 -17.48 11.97 2.68
C LYS A 150 -16.08 12.43 2.26
N ILE A 151 -15.60 13.49 2.91
CA ILE A 151 -14.22 13.94 2.78
C ILE A 151 -13.31 12.93 3.48
N ARG A 152 -12.39 12.34 2.70
CA ARG A 152 -11.40 11.38 3.22
C ARG A 152 -10.53 12.06 4.28
N GLY A 153 -10.30 11.37 5.39
CA GLY A 153 -9.54 11.91 6.54
C GLY A 153 -10.31 12.88 7.44
N SER A 154 -11.59 13.16 7.18
CA SER A 154 -12.43 13.98 8.08
C SER A 154 -13.28 13.12 9.02
N SER A 155 -13.68 13.67 10.17
CA SER A 155 -14.61 13.04 11.12
C SER A 155 -16.08 13.10 10.65
N GLY A 156 -16.33 12.76 9.38
CA GLY A 156 -17.68 12.67 8.81
C GLY A 156 -18.16 13.92 8.05
N GLU A 157 -17.28 14.82 7.64
CA GLU A 157 -17.66 15.95 6.80
C GLU A 157 -18.14 15.45 5.42
N SER A 158 -19.30 15.94 4.99
CA SER A 158 -19.86 15.59 3.68
C SER A 158 -19.26 16.47 2.60
N LYS A 159 -19.01 15.89 1.41
CA LYS A 159 -18.54 16.68 0.27
C LYS A 159 -19.64 17.60 -0.23
N THR A 160 -19.26 18.83 -0.59
CA THR A 160 -20.13 19.71 -1.37
C THR A 160 -20.25 19.16 -2.79
N MET A 161 -21.48 18.89 -3.24
CA MET A 161 -21.75 18.48 -4.62
C MET A 161 -21.58 19.68 -5.54
N ARG A 162 -20.68 19.58 -6.53
CA ARG A 162 -20.32 20.67 -7.44
C ARG A 162 -20.82 20.46 -8.86
N PHE A 163 -21.11 19.21 -9.22
CA PHE A 163 -21.61 18.83 -10.53
C PHE A 163 -22.96 18.11 -10.39
N ALA A 164 -23.83 18.29 -11.37
CA ALA A 164 -25.12 17.60 -11.37
C ALA A 164 -24.92 16.08 -11.45
N GLU A 165 -23.95 15.64 -12.27
CA GLU A 165 -23.57 14.24 -12.44
C GLU A 165 -23.09 13.63 -11.12
N GLN A 166 -22.32 14.40 -10.33
CA GLN A 166 -21.87 13.99 -8.99
C GLN A 166 -23.05 13.79 -8.03
N ALA A 167 -23.96 14.77 -7.97
CA ALA A 167 -25.10 14.71 -7.07
C ALA A 167 -26.02 13.52 -7.40
N LEU A 168 -26.30 13.32 -8.69
CA LEU A 168 -27.12 12.20 -9.17
C LEU A 168 -26.43 10.86 -8.90
N TYR A 169 -25.13 10.73 -9.23
CA TYR A 169 -24.37 9.51 -8.93
C TYR A 169 -24.44 9.15 -7.43
N GLN A 170 -24.22 10.12 -6.54
CA GLN A 170 -24.29 9.88 -5.09
C GLN A 170 -25.70 9.49 -4.62
N LEU A 171 -26.74 10.09 -5.21
CA LEU A 171 -28.12 9.71 -4.94
C LEU A 171 -28.38 8.25 -5.36
N PHE A 172 -27.91 7.85 -6.55
CA PHE A 172 -28.06 6.48 -7.04
C PHE A 172 -27.33 5.48 -6.15
N VAL A 173 -26.05 5.68 -5.85
CA VAL A 173 -25.27 4.77 -5.01
C VAL A 173 -25.90 4.57 -3.63
N LYS A 174 -26.44 5.63 -3.02
CA LYS A 174 -27.12 5.55 -1.72
C LYS A 174 -28.42 4.76 -1.75
N ASN A 175 -29.07 4.68 -2.90
CA ASN A 175 -30.39 4.07 -3.06
C ASN A 175 -30.37 2.84 -3.98
N GLU A 176 -29.19 2.36 -4.39
CA GLU A 176 -29.03 1.34 -5.43
C GLU A 176 -29.85 0.08 -5.12
N GLU A 177 -29.72 -0.45 -3.91
CA GLU A 177 -30.46 -1.64 -3.48
C GLU A 177 -31.97 -1.44 -3.54
N SER A 178 -32.45 -0.28 -3.07
CA SER A 178 -33.87 0.07 -3.09
C SER A 178 -34.40 0.23 -4.51
N LEU A 179 -33.65 0.90 -5.39
CA LEU A 179 -34.01 1.12 -6.79
C LEU A 179 -34.04 -0.21 -7.55
N LEU A 180 -33.03 -1.06 -7.40
CA LEU A 180 -33.00 -2.38 -8.02
C LEU A 180 -34.12 -3.28 -7.52
N LYS A 181 -34.45 -3.22 -6.22
CA LYS A 181 -35.57 -3.98 -5.65
C LYS A 181 -36.91 -3.49 -6.18
N GLN A 182 -37.11 -2.19 -6.30
CA GLN A 182 -38.33 -1.62 -6.88
C GLN A 182 -38.45 -1.97 -8.36
N LEU A 183 -37.34 -1.88 -9.11
CA LEU A 183 -37.28 -2.28 -10.51
C LEU A 183 -37.67 -3.75 -10.68
N ALA A 184 -37.13 -4.65 -9.86
CA ALA A 184 -37.47 -6.08 -9.90
C ALA A 184 -38.93 -6.40 -9.51
N ALA A 185 -39.61 -5.47 -8.82
CA ALA A 185 -40.99 -5.69 -8.36
C ALA A 185 -42.07 -5.33 -9.40
N PHE A 186 -41.69 -4.74 -10.54
CA PHE A 186 -42.66 -4.44 -11.60
C PHE A 186 -43.14 -5.68 -12.33
N GLU A 187 -44.34 -5.58 -12.90
CA GLU A 187 -44.89 -6.62 -13.76
C GLU A 187 -44.35 -6.44 -15.19
N TYR A 188 -43.45 -7.33 -15.60
CA TYR A 188 -42.81 -7.29 -16.91
C TYR A 188 -43.48 -8.23 -17.91
N ALA A 189 -43.59 -7.78 -19.16
CA ALA A 189 -44.07 -8.65 -20.24
C ALA A 189 -43.14 -9.83 -20.53
N SER A 190 -41.84 -9.73 -20.21
CA SER A 190 -40.87 -10.83 -20.25
C SER A 190 -39.66 -10.58 -19.35
N LYS A 191 -38.94 -11.65 -18.98
CA LYS A 191 -37.68 -11.56 -18.21
C LYS A 191 -36.57 -10.80 -18.96
N ASP A 192 -36.61 -10.80 -20.29
CA ASP A 192 -35.63 -10.04 -21.08
C ASP A 192 -35.82 -8.54 -20.93
N ILE A 193 -37.06 -8.06 -20.76
CA ILE A 193 -37.34 -6.64 -20.54
C ILE A 193 -36.89 -6.22 -19.14
N GLU A 194 -37.14 -7.05 -18.12
CA GLU A 194 -36.62 -6.82 -16.77
C GLU A 194 -35.09 -6.70 -16.77
N LYS A 195 -34.40 -7.64 -17.42
CA LYS A 195 -32.93 -7.61 -17.55
C LYS A 195 -32.47 -6.34 -18.26
N ARG A 196 -33.06 -5.97 -19.40
CA ARG A 196 -32.71 -4.74 -20.13
C ARG A 196 -32.93 -3.49 -19.29
N ALA A 197 -34.05 -3.39 -18.57
CA ALA A 197 -34.32 -2.25 -17.72
C ALA A 197 -33.27 -2.10 -16.60
N ARG A 198 -32.81 -3.23 -16.04
CA ARG A 198 -31.71 -3.24 -15.06
C ARG A 198 -30.38 -2.82 -15.70
N ASP A 199 -30.07 -3.36 -16.87
CA ASP A 199 -28.83 -3.06 -17.59
C ASP A 199 -28.78 -1.57 -17.97
N GLU A 200 -29.88 -0.99 -18.47
CA GLU A 200 -30.01 0.44 -18.79
C GLU A 200 -29.84 1.33 -17.55
N LEU A 201 -30.44 0.95 -16.41
CA LEU A 201 -30.26 1.70 -15.16
C LEU A 201 -28.78 1.73 -14.73
N LEU A 202 -28.09 0.58 -14.79
CA LEU A 202 -26.68 0.48 -14.44
C LEU A 202 -25.77 1.21 -15.44
N GLU A 203 -26.13 1.22 -16.72
CA GLU A 203 -25.46 1.99 -17.76
C GLU A 203 -25.55 3.49 -17.45
N HIS A 204 -26.73 4.02 -17.13
CA HIS A 204 -26.88 5.42 -16.75
C HIS A 204 -26.07 5.81 -15.50
N VAL A 205 -26.02 4.95 -14.48
CA VAL A 205 -25.16 5.19 -13.30
C VAL A 205 -23.69 5.21 -13.70
N THR A 206 -23.29 4.35 -14.63
CA THR A 206 -21.93 4.31 -15.17
C THR A 206 -21.58 5.58 -15.96
N GLU A 207 -22.51 6.08 -16.78
CA GLU A 207 -22.35 7.34 -17.51
C GLU A 207 -22.20 8.54 -16.56
N LEU A 208 -23.03 8.61 -15.51
CA LEU A 208 -22.94 9.66 -14.49
C LEU A 208 -21.58 9.63 -13.78
N ARG A 209 -21.11 8.44 -13.39
CA ARG A 209 -19.79 8.24 -12.79
C ARG A 209 -18.70 8.74 -13.72
N ASN A 210 -18.69 8.28 -14.98
CA ASN A 210 -17.66 8.60 -15.95
C ASN A 210 -17.66 10.11 -16.29
N GLY A 211 -18.84 10.71 -16.45
CA GLY A 211 -19.00 12.14 -16.67
C GLY A 211 -18.47 12.98 -15.51
N PHE A 212 -18.75 12.58 -14.28
CA PHE A 212 -18.18 13.22 -13.09
C PHE A 212 -16.66 13.11 -13.04
N LEU A 213 -16.10 11.90 -13.21
CA LEU A 213 -14.64 11.69 -13.18
C LEU A 213 -13.91 12.42 -14.30
N ALA A 214 -14.52 12.53 -15.50
CA ALA A 214 -13.96 13.29 -16.60
C ALA A 214 -13.79 14.77 -16.24
N ARG A 215 -14.71 15.36 -15.45
CA ARG A 215 -14.61 16.76 -15.00
C ARG A 215 -13.50 16.99 -13.98
N THR A 216 -13.11 15.97 -13.20
CA THR A 216 -12.04 16.07 -12.19
C THR A 216 -10.67 15.63 -12.73
N THR A 217 -10.62 15.04 -13.92
CA THR A 217 -9.38 14.59 -14.58
C THR A 217 -8.34 15.70 -14.81
N PRO A 218 -8.70 16.94 -15.20
CA PRO A 218 -7.71 18.02 -15.35
C PRO A 218 -6.96 18.32 -14.05
N GLU A 219 -7.67 18.31 -12.92
CA GLU A 219 -7.07 18.51 -11.60
C GLU A 219 -6.11 17.36 -11.26
N LEU A 220 -6.54 16.12 -11.48
CA LEU A 220 -5.70 14.94 -11.29
C LEU A 220 -4.40 15.00 -12.12
N ASN A 221 -4.48 15.40 -13.39
CA ASN A 221 -3.30 15.47 -14.25
C ASN A 221 -2.23 16.44 -13.70
N ILE A 222 -2.65 17.54 -13.10
CA ILE A 222 -1.73 18.49 -12.45
C ILE A 222 -1.12 17.86 -11.19
N LEU A 223 -1.93 17.20 -10.35
CA LEU A 223 -1.46 16.53 -9.14
C LEU A 223 -0.48 15.40 -9.43
N VAL A 224 -0.75 14.58 -10.46
CA VAL A 224 0.14 13.50 -10.91
C VAL A 224 1.47 14.07 -11.37
N ARG A 225 1.46 15.18 -12.10
CA ARG A 225 2.69 15.88 -12.50
C ARG A 225 3.49 16.32 -11.27
N PHE A 226 2.83 16.97 -10.30
CA PHE A 226 3.48 17.40 -9.07
C PHE A 226 4.07 16.21 -8.30
N LEU A 227 3.31 15.13 -8.14
CA LEU A 227 3.79 13.93 -7.46
C LEU A 227 5.04 13.35 -8.14
N ASN A 228 5.04 13.24 -9.46
CA ASN A 228 6.19 12.72 -10.20
C ASN A 228 7.42 13.62 -10.03
N GLU A 229 7.27 14.94 -10.09
CA GLU A 229 8.37 15.90 -9.86
C GLU A 229 8.91 15.81 -8.42
N VAL A 230 8.01 15.73 -7.43
CA VAL A 230 8.37 15.62 -6.01
C VAL A 230 9.10 14.32 -5.74
N LEU A 231 8.56 13.18 -6.17
CA LEU A 231 9.21 11.87 -5.98
C LEU A 231 10.54 11.79 -6.75
N SER A 232 10.61 12.32 -7.96
CA SER A 232 11.88 12.38 -8.70
C SER A 232 12.93 13.20 -7.94
N THR A 233 12.54 14.33 -7.37
CA THR A 233 13.43 15.17 -6.54
C THR A 233 13.87 14.42 -5.29
N PHE A 234 12.95 13.75 -4.60
CA PHE A 234 13.25 12.96 -3.42
C PHE A 234 14.31 11.88 -3.73
N PHE A 235 14.11 11.11 -4.81
CA PHE A 235 15.01 10.00 -5.14
C PHE A 235 16.36 10.43 -5.73
N THR A 236 16.47 11.63 -6.28
CA THR A 236 17.70 12.10 -6.95
C THR A 236 18.48 13.16 -6.17
N LYS A 237 17.88 13.83 -5.19
CA LYS A 237 18.51 14.91 -4.43
C LYS A 237 18.44 14.72 -2.92
N GLU A 238 17.27 14.36 -2.39
CA GLU A 238 17.06 14.32 -0.94
C GLU A 238 17.52 13.02 -0.29
N LEU A 239 17.12 11.88 -0.86
CA LEU A 239 17.45 10.57 -0.30
C LEU A 239 18.93 10.19 -0.48
N PRO A 240 19.58 10.39 -1.65
CA PRO A 240 20.96 9.97 -1.87
C PRO A 240 21.98 10.38 -0.79
N PRO A 241 22.03 11.65 -0.30
CA PRO A 241 23.00 12.05 0.72
C PRO A 241 22.80 11.33 2.07
N VAL A 242 21.58 10.90 2.39
CA VAL A 242 21.23 10.27 3.67
C VAL A 242 21.10 8.74 3.59
N VAL A 243 21.42 8.13 2.44
CA VAL A 243 21.38 6.66 2.27
C VAL A 243 22.27 5.93 3.28
N GLY A 244 23.43 6.50 3.60
CA GLY A 244 24.33 5.91 4.60
C GLY A 244 23.72 5.87 6.01
N GLU A 245 23.02 6.94 6.39
CA GLU A 245 22.30 7.00 7.67
C GLU A 245 21.13 6.04 7.69
N LEU A 246 20.35 5.98 6.60
CA LEU A 246 19.26 5.03 6.44
C LEU A 246 19.77 3.58 6.62
N ALA A 247 20.87 3.22 5.96
CA ALA A 247 21.45 1.89 6.08
C ALA A 247 21.86 1.57 7.53
N TRP A 248 22.49 2.54 8.20
CA TRP A 248 22.90 2.42 9.60
C TRP A 248 21.70 2.21 10.55
N GLU A 249 20.65 3.03 10.43
CA GLU A 249 19.45 2.93 11.27
C GLU A 249 18.76 1.59 11.10
N VAL A 250 18.60 1.15 9.85
CA VAL A 250 17.91 -0.11 9.51
C VAL A 250 18.64 -1.32 10.08
N VAL A 251 19.97 -1.41 9.89
CA VAL A 251 20.76 -2.54 10.41
C VAL A 251 20.68 -2.60 11.94
N LYS A 252 20.78 -1.46 12.61
CA LYS A 252 20.73 -1.38 14.07
C LYS A 252 19.36 -1.70 14.65
N GLU A 253 18.30 -1.12 14.11
CA GLU A 253 16.94 -1.31 14.63
C GLU A 253 16.39 -2.70 14.38
N ALA A 254 16.66 -3.25 13.19
CA ALA A 254 16.27 -4.62 12.89
C ALA A 254 17.14 -5.66 13.64
N ARG A 255 18.20 -5.21 14.31
CA ARG A 255 19.17 -6.03 15.05
C ARG A 255 19.70 -7.17 14.19
N LEU A 256 20.06 -6.86 12.94
CA LEU A 256 20.40 -7.88 11.94
C LEU A 256 21.64 -8.69 12.34
N ALA A 257 22.60 -8.04 13.01
CA ALA A 257 23.78 -8.69 13.56
C ALA A 257 23.47 -9.75 14.64
N ASP A 258 22.27 -9.74 15.22
CA ASP A 258 21.88 -10.63 16.32
C ASP A 258 21.19 -11.93 15.84
N THR A 259 20.88 -12.05 14.54
CA THR A 259 20.00 -13.11 14.02
C THR A 259 20.68 -14.29 13.30
N GLY A 260 21.96 -14.21 12.90
CA GLY A 260 22.77 -15.32 12.35
C GLY A 260 22.38 -15.83 10.94
N PRO A 261 23.26 -16.53 10.18
CA PRO A 261 24.45 -17.30 10.57
C PRO A 261 25.80 -16.61 10.24
N ARG A 262 26.90 -17.18 10.74
CA ARG A 262 28.30 -16.70 10.70
C ARG A 262 28.95 -16.51 9.31
N GLU A 263 28.19 -16.65 8.24
CA GLU A 263 28.67 -16.57 6.86
C GLU A 263 28.22 -15.24 6.22
N GLY A 264 28.92 -14.18 6.60
CA GLY A 264 29.04 -12.98 5.78
C GLY A 264 27.86 -12.01 5.75
N TYR A 265 28.03 -11.02 4.88
CA TYR A 265 27.27 -9.79 4.67
C TYR A 265 25.79 -9.95 4.27
N LYS A 266 25.17 -11.14 4.40
CA LYS A 266 23.84 -11.45 3.85
C LYS A 266 22.73 -11.42 4.91
N ILE A 267 21.54 -10.95 4.54
CA ILE A 267 20.33 -10.98 5.37
C ILE A 267 19.52 -12.26 5.06
N PRO A 268 19.30 -13.17 6.02
CA PRO A 268 18.51 -14.38 5.82
C PRO A 268 17.00 -14.10 5.81
N ALA A 269 16.22 -15.01 5.23
CA ALA A 269 14.76 -14.89 5.12
C ALA A 269 14.05 -14.77 6.48
N GLU A 270 14.63 -15.34 7.53
CA GLU A 270 14.10 -15.27 8.91
C GLU A 270 14.18 -13.85 9.48
N SER A 271 15.16 -13.06 9.05
CA SER A 271 15.36 -11.67 9.48
C SER A 271 14.65 -10.67 8.58
N PHE A 272 14.15 -11.09 7.41
CA PHE A 272 13.46 -10.22 6.46
C PHE A 272 12.28 -9.45 7.06
N PRO A 273 11.38 -10.03 7.88
CA PRO A 273 10.26 -9.26 8.45
C PRO A 273 10.73 -8.07 9.31
N LYS A 274 11.81 -8.24 10.09
CA LYS A 274 12.39 -7.17 10.91
C LYS A 274 13.09 -6.13 10.03
N PHE A 275 13.87 -6.60 9.06
CA PHE A 275 14.52 -5.73 8.07
C PHE A 275 13.48 -4.87 7.34
N ARG A 276 12.42 -5.48 6.79
CA ARG A 276 11.33 -4.81 6.07
C ARG A 276 10.71 -3.72 6.93
N HIS A 277 10.27 -4.06 8.15
CA HIS A 277 9.61 -3.10 9.03
C HIS A 277 10.53 -1.92 9.35
N SER A 278 11.79 -2.16 9.72
CA SER A 278 12.75 -1.07 9.98
C SER A 278 13.05 -0.25 8.73
N PHE A 279 13.21 -0.89 7.57
CA PHE A 279 13.47 -0.21 6.29
C PHE A 279 12.29 0.68 5.88
N GLU A 280 11.08 0.14 5.82
CA GLU A 280 9.87 0.88 5.42
C GLU A 280 9.58 2.02 6.38
N LYS A 281 9.75 1.80 7.69
CA LYS A 281 9.61 2.85 8.69
C LYS A 281 10.59 4.00 8.46
N ARG A 282 11.89 3.69 8.35
CA ARG A 282 12.94 4.72 8.16
C ARG A 282 12.90 5.39 6.80
N PHE A 283 12.39 4.68 5.79
CA PHE A 283 12.08 5.22 4.48
C PHE A 283 10.91 6.21 4.53
N LEU A 284 9.77 5.82 5.12
CA LEU A 284 8.57 6.66 5.26
C LEU A 284 8.84 7.91 6.10
N GLN A 285 9.62 7.80 7.19
CA GLN A 285 10.02 8.94 8.02
C GLN A 285 10.86 9.98 7.28
N ARG A 286 11.47 9.63 6.14
CA ARG A 286 12.17 10.56 5.24
C ARG A 286 11.29 11.02 4.08
N LEU A 287 10.54 10.09 3.48
CA LEU A 287 9.67 10.37 2.34
C LEU A 287 8.54 11.32 2.72
N VAL A 288 7.78 11.01 3.76
CA VAL A 288 6.55 11.72 4.09
C VAL A 288 6.80 13.19 4.38
N PRO A 289 7.75 13.59 5.26
CA PRO A 289 7.95 15.00 5.55
C PRO A 289 8.34 15.81 4.32
N PHE A 290 9.20 15.27 3.46
CA PHE A 290 9.61 15.96 2.25
C PHE A 290 8.48 16.03 1.22
N ALA A 291 7.85 14.89 0.92
CA ALA A 291 6.86 14.80 -0.14
C ALA A 291 5.58 15.56 0.20
N GLU A 292 5.12 15.51 1.44
CA GLU A 292 3.96 16.27 1.90
C GLU A 292 4.22 17.78 1.81
N ASP A 293 5.37 18.26 2.31
CA ASP A 293 5.72 19.69 2.25
C ASP A 293 5.74 20.21 0.82
N GLU A 294 6.42 19.48 -0.06
CA GLU A 294 6.62 19.88 -1.45
C GLU A 294 5.35 19.74 -2.30
N MET A 295 4.48 18.78 -1.99
CA MET A 295 3.15 18.67 -2.59
C MET A 295 2.25 19.82 -2.14
N LEU A 296 2.13 20.05 -0.84
CA LEU A 296 1.29 21.15 -0.32
C LEU A 296 1.81 22.50 -0.78
N LYS A 297 3.13 22.70 -0.82
CA LYS A 297 3.73 23.92 -1.37
C LYS A 297 3.28 24.19 -2.81
N ARG A 298 3.38 23.21 -3.70
CA ARG A 298 2.94 23.35 -5.11
C ARG A 298 1.45 23.63 -5.22
N VAL A 299 0.64 22.97 -4.39
CA VAL A 299 -0.82 23.18 -4.33
C VAL A 299 -1.15 24.61 -3.86
N ARG A 300 -0.48 25.12 -2.81
CA ARG A 300 -0.64 26.50 -2.31
C ARG A 300 -0.21 27.55 -3.32
N GLU A 301 0.95 27.35 -3.95
CA GLU A 301 1.51 28.26 -4.94
C GLU A 301 0.64 28.36 -6.21
N SER A 302 -0.24 27.39 -6.44
CA SER A 302 -1.20 27.38 -7.55
C SER A 302 -2.42 28.31 -7.35
N LYS A 303 -2.37 29.27 -6.39
CA LYS A 303 -3.30 30.40 -6.19
C LYS A 303 -4.80 30.07 -6.31
N GLY A 304 -5.29 29.13 -5.50
CA GLY A 304 -6.73 28.81 -5.44
C GLY A 304 -7.24 27.91 -6.58
N SER A 305 -6.34 27.33 -7.38
CA SER A 305 -6.71 26.35 -8.42
C SER A 305 -7.20 25.01 -7.86
N PHE A 306 -7.00 24.77 -6.55
CA PHE A 306 -7.32 23.50 -5.89
C PHE A 306 -8.34 23.68 -4.79
N ARG A 307 -9.19 22.65 -4.65
CA ARG A 307 -10.24 22.58 -3.63
C ARG A 307 -9.64 22.25 -2.26
N ALA A 308 -10.32 22.62 -1.18
CA ALA A 308 -9.92 22.24 0.17
C ALA A 308 -9.83 20.70 0.34
N GLU A 309 -10.76 19.97 -0.30
CA GLU A 309 -10.71 18.51 -0.33
C GLU A 309 -9.46 17.97 -1.03
N THR A 310 -9.00 18.65 -2.08
CA THR A 310 -7.78 18.29 -2.81
C THR A 310 -6.52 18.60 -2.02
N ILE A 311 -6.50 19.70 -1.28
CA ILE A 311 -5.41 20.03 -0.34
C ILE A 311 -5.28 18.93 0.73
N ARG A 312 -6.40 18.44 1.24
CA ARG A 312 -6.40 17.32 2.21
C ARG A 312 -5.98 16.00 1.55
N PHE A 313 -6.42 15.77 0.32
CA PHE A 313 -6.09 14.56 -0.43
C PHE A 313 -4.59 14.36 -0.61
N VAL A 314 -3.80 15.41 -0.88
CA VAL A 314 -2.34 15.24 -1.08
C VAL A 314 -1.58 14.83 0.19
N ALA A 315 -2.22 14.93 1.36
CA ALA A 315 -1.71 14.44 2.64
C ALA A 315 -2.38 13.11 3.07
N ASP A 316 -3.04 12.39 2.16
CA ASP A 316 -3.66 11.11 2.47
C ASP A 316 -2.57 10.04 2.73
N PRO A 317 -2.61 9.34 3.89
CA PRO A 317 -1.61 8.32 4.24
C PRO A 317 -1.53 7.17 3.24
N LEU A 318 -2.62 6.85 2.53
CA LEU A 318 -2.64 5.78 1.54
C LEU A 318 -1.70 6.07 0.36
N ILE A 319 -1.52 7.35 -0.01
CA ILE A 319 -0.59 7.74 -1.07
C ILE A 319 0.83 7.31 -0.69
N PHE A 320 1.25 7.61 0.54
CA PHE A 320 2.58 7.27 1.02
C PHE A 320 2.75 5.77 1.24
N SER A 321 1.70 5.08 1.68
CA SER A 321 1.65 3.61 1.76
C SER A 321 1.89 2.98 0.39
N ASP A 322 1.19 3.45 -0.65
CA ASP A 322 1.31 2.94 -2.01
C ASP A 322 2.70 3.23 -2.61
N VAL A 323 3.26 4.42 -2.37
CA VAL A 323 4.65 4.74 -2.77
C VAL A 323 5.63 3.80 -2.06
N CYS A 324 5.45 3.60 -0.75
CA CYS A 324 6.30 2.72 0.04
C CYS A 324 6.25 1.28 -0.48
N GLU A 325 5.06 0.72 -0.71
CA GLU A 325 4.89 -0.61 -1.31
C GLU A 325 5.67 -0.72 -2.62
N VAL A 326 5.36 0.13 -3.60
CA VAL A 326 5.90 0.01 -4.95
C VAL A 326 7.42 0.16 -4.97
N ILE A 327 7.96 1.09 -4.20
CA ILE A 327 9.39 1.38 -4.17
C ILE A 327 10.16 0.36 -3.33
N CYS A 328 9.68 0.02 -2.13
CA CYS A 328 10.38 -0.92 -1.26
C CYS A 328 10.36 -2.33 -1.84
N ASP A 329 9.27 -2.77 -2.46
CA ASP A 329 9.23 -4.08 -3.14
C ASP A 329 10.27 -4.15 -4.26
N ALA A 330 10.46 -3.06 -5.02
CA ALA A 330 11.49 -2.97 -6.05
C ALA A 330 12.92 -2.98 -5.46
N VAL A 331 13.11 -2.34 -4.29
CA VAL A 331 14.38 -2.41 -3.55
C VAL A 331 14.65 -3.84 -3.09
N TYR A 332 13.67 -4.52 -2.51
CA TYR A 332 13.82 -5.90 -2.04
C TYR A 332 14.14 -6.87 -3.18
N ASP A 333 13.47 -6.73 -4.32
CA ASP A 333 13.80 -7.51 -5.52
C ASP A 333 15.24 -7.27 -5.97
N SER A 334 15.71 -6.02 -5.95
CA SER A 334 17.11 -5.72 -6.31
C SER A 334 18.10 -6.32 -5.29
N LEU A 335 17.84 -6.19 -3.99
CA LEU A 335 18.69 -6.74 -2.95
C LEU A 335 18.73 -8.28 -2.99
N TYR A 336 17.60 -8.90 -3.35
CA TYR A 336 17.51 -10.34 -3.56
C TYR A 336 18.30 -10.78 -4.79
N ASN A 337 18.16 -10.07 -5.92
CA ASN A 337 18.88 -10.39 -7.14
C ASN A 337 20.40 -10.22 -6.99
N ASP A 338 20.83 -9.27 -6.16
CA ASP A 338 22.23 -9.06 -5.79
C ASP A 338 22.75 -10.08 -4.76
N GLY A 339 21.90 -11.00 -4.29
CA GLY A 339 22.25 -12.05 -3.33
C GLY A 339 22.47 -11.57 -1.90
N PHE A 340 22.11 -10.32 -1.59
CA PHE A 340 22.25 -9.74 -0.25
C PHE A 340 21.08 -10.06 0.66
N LEU A 341 19.89 -10.22 0.10
CA LEU A 341 18.67 -10.48 0.85
C LEU A 341 18.06 -11.81 0.43
N ASP A 342 17.81 -12.71 1.37
CA ASP A 342 16.92 -13.84 1.14
C ASP A 342 15.48 -13.44 1.46
N LEU A 343 14.57 -13.72 0.52
CA LEU A 343 13.14 -13.49 0.70
C LEU A 343 12.47 -14.79 1.17
N PRO A 344 11.45 -14.71 2.05
CA PRO A 344 10.60 -15.85 2.36
C PRO A 344 10.01 -16.48 1.09
N SER A 345 9.87 -17.80 1.06
CA SER A 345 9.42 -18.56 -0.11
C SER A 345 8.06 -18.14 -0.64
N ASP A 346 7.20 -17.62 0.23
CA ASP A 346 5.87 -17.14 -0.10
C ASP A 346 5.80 -15.63 -0.34
N TRP A 347 6.90 -14.88 -0.19
CA TRP A 347 6.92 -13.43 -0.39
C TRP A 347 6.48 -13.03 -1.80
N ARG A 348 7.04 -13.67 -2.83
CA ARG A 348 6.65 -13.40 -4.23
C ARG A 348 5.21 -13.80 -4.53
N ALA A 349 4.73 -14.89 -3.94
CA ALA A 349 3.35 -15.33 -4.11
C ALA A 349 2.37 -14.34 -3.46
N ARG A 350 2.72 -13.77 -2.29
CA ARG A 350 1.96 -12.69 -1.62
C ARG A 350 1.90 -11.41 -2.46
N LEU A 351 2.92 -11.11 -3.27
CA LEU A 351 2.92 -9.96 -4.19
C LEU A 351 2.06 -10.21 -5.44
N GLN A 352 1.94 -11.47 -5.89
CA GLN A 352 1.22 -11.86 -7.11
C GLN A 352 -0.27 -12.15 -6.89
N ALA A 353 -0.69 -12.51 -5.67
CA ALA A 353 -2.10 -12.77 -5.32
C ALA A 353 -3.04 -11.55 -5.46
N ALA A 354 -2.52 -10.41 -5.94
CA ALA A 354 -3.24 -9.15 -6.10
C ALA A 354 -3.49 -8.74 -7.57
N VAL A 355 -3.29 -9.64 -8.55
CA VAL A 355 -3.79 -9.43 -9.92
C VAL A 355 -5.10 -10.20 -10.07
N PRO A 356 -6.28 -9.55 -9.97
CA PRO A 356 -7.50 -10.13 -10.53
C PRO A 356 -7.38 -10.30 -12.05
#